data_AF-A0A972CEJ6-F1
#
_entry.id   AF-A0A972CEJ6-F1
#
_cell.length_a   1.000
_cell.length_b   1.000
_cell.length_c   1.000
_cell.angle_alpha   90.00
_cell.angle_beta   90.00
_cell.angle_gamma   90.00
#
_symmetry.space_group_name_H-M   'P 1'
#
loop_
_entity.id
_entity.type
_entity.pdbx_description
1 polymer ?
#
loop_
_entity_poly.entity_id
_entity_poly.type
_entity_poly.pdbx_seq_one_letter_code
_entity_poly.pdbx_strand_id
1 'polypeptide(L)'
;MISNRDDKSYVFASTMVRSVEKNLLTKERAESLLDCNTPEDAIKFLIDLGYGKGAEEIEAKDFERLLSEEIKKVYDFIKGIAPNEAKLYAFLYPYDYHNLKVLMKAEFLESDPEPYLIDDIGTIDVNELQIMLRERNFVGMTDNMKNGVLEVVDVYSRTNDPQVIDLIFDKYCYKEMKESAEKTNNSYIKGYVSLLIDTINLKTFVRLREMKKNWDFFSQVFIDGGKIQEKLFVTNYDEPYEQFAERLIPYGLSRAMAEGGSALRETGKFTVLEKLCDDSIMHYAKSAKYVSFGIEPLAAYLIAKEAEIRTVRIIMTGLLQGLSRQMMVERLRETYA
;
A
#
# COMPACT_ATOMS: atom_id res chain seq x y z
N MET A 1 26.90 16.16 10.13
CA MET A 1 28.01 15.50 9.40
C MET A 1 27.86 13.97 9.26
N ILE A 2 26.75 13.36 9.69
CA ILE A 2 26.55 11.89 9.61
C ILE A 2 25.92 11.45 8.26
N SER A 3 25.15 12.29 7.55
CA SER A 3 24.43 11.84 6.34
C SER A 3 25.36 11.45 5.17
N ASN A 4 26.46 12.17 4.98
CA ASN A 4 27.31 12.01 3.78
C ASN A 4 28.11 10.69 3.73
N ARG A 5 28.17 9.91 4.83
CA ARG A 5 28.86 8.62 4.90
C ARG A 5 27.89 7.45 4.67
N ASP A 6 26.67 7.57 5.18
CA ASP A 6 25.58 6.63 4.91
C ASP A 6 25.19 6.68 3.43
N ASP A 7 25.02 7.87 2.84
CA ASP A 7 24.59 8.01 1.44
C ASP A 7 25.58 7.38 0.45
N LYS A 8 26.90 7.42 0.75
CA LYS A 8 27.93 6.76 -0.07
C LYS A 8 27.81 5.24 -0.10
N SER A 9 27.30 4.62 0.97
CA SER A 9 27.04 3.17 0.99
C SER A 9 25.93 2.78 0.00
N TYR A 10 25.03 3.71 -0.31
CA TYR A 10 23.91 3.49 -1.25
C TYR A 10 24.28 3.73 -2.71
N VAL A 11 25.51 4.10 -3.06
CA VAL A 11 25.90 4.36 -4.48
C VAL A 11 25.68 3.13 -5.35
N PHE A 12 26.14 1.96 -4.89
CA PHE A 12 25.93 0.69 -5.59
C PHE A 12 24.44 0.37 -5.71
N ALA A 13 23.71 0.39 -4.59
CA ALA A 13 22.30 0.08 -4.55
C ALA A 13 21.46 1.00 -5.45
N SER A 14 21.74 2.31 -5.41
CA SER A 14 21.08 3.31 -6.24
C SER A 14 21.33 3.04 -7.72
N THR A 15 22.57 2.71 -8.10
CA THR A 15 22.92 2.40 -9.50
C THR A 15 22.21 1.14 -10.00
N MET A 16 22.14 0.10 -9.16
CA MET A 16 21.42 -1.13 -9.47
C MET A 16 19.92 -0.87 -9.67
N VAL A 17 19.30 -0.08 -8.79
CA VAL A 17 17.90 0.33 -8.94
C VAL A 17 17.68 1.11 -10.24
N ARG A 18 18.50 2.12 -10.54
CA ARG A 18 18.38 2.89 -11.80
C ARG A 18 18.48 2.00 -13.04
N SER A 19 19.30 0.95 -12.99
CA SER A 19 19.44 0.00 -14.10
C SER A 19 18.15 -0.79 -14.37
N VAL A 20 17.38 -1.10 -13.31
CA VAL A 20 16.13 -1.88 -13.40
C VAL A 20 14.87 -1.02 -13.48
N GLU A 21 14.93 0.28 -13.15
CA GLU A 21 13.80 1.23 -13.30
C GLU A 21 13.27 1.27 -14.75
N LYS A 22 14.14 1.09 -15.76
CA LYS A 22 13.73 1.02 -17.18
C LYS A 22 12.81 -0.16 -17.50
N ASN A 23 12.75 -1.16 -16.62
CA ASN A 23 11.90 -2.34 -16.79
C ASN A 23 10.51 -2.14 -16.17
N LEU A 24 10.27 -1.04 -15.45
CA LEU A 24 8.95 -0.71 -14.94
C LEU A 24 7.91 -0.64 -16.07
N LEU A 25 6.66 -0.89 -15.71
CA LEU A 25 5.51 -0.77 -16.58
C LEU A 25 5.32 0.71 -16.93
N THR A 26 5.65 1.05 -18.17
CA THR A 26 5.38 2.38 -18.71
C THR A 26 3.89 2.52 -19.04
N LYS A 27 3.46 3.76 -19.28
CA LYS A 27 2.09 4.02 -19.73
C LYS A 27 1.77 3.25 -21.01
N GLU A 28 2.69 3.21 -21.97
CA GLU A 28 2.52 2.49 -23.24
C GLU A 28 2.36 0.98 -23.02
N ARG A 29 3.11 0.41 -22.07
CA ARG A 29 2.98 -1.01 -21.73
C ARG A 29 1.66 -1.31 -21.01
N ALA A 30 1.19 -0.41 -20.15
CA ALA A 30 -0.11 -0.53 -19.51
C ALA A 30 -1.27 -0.44 -20.54
N GLU A 31 -1.16 0.44 -21.53
CA GLU A 31 -2.11 0.51 -22.65
C GLU A 31 -2.06 -0.76 -23.51
N SER A 32 -0.86 -1.31 -23.76
CA SER A 32 -0.72 -2.59 -24.49
C SER A 32 -1.38 -3.75 -23.74
N LEU A 33 -1.25 -3.79 -22.40
CA LEU A 33 -1.91 -4.79 -21.55
C LEU A 33 -3.44 -4.62 -21.54
N LEU A 34 -3.95 -3.39 -21.63
CA LEU A 34 -5.39 -3.12 -21.77
C LEU A 34 -5.97 -3.57 -23.12
N ASP A 35 -5.13 -3.61 -24.16
CA ASP A 35 -5.51 -4.01 -25.51
C ASP A 35 -5.46 -5.54 -25.71
N CYS A 36 -5.06 -6.31 -24.69
CA CYS A 36 -5.15 -7.77 -24.70
C CYS A 36 -6.62 -8.22 -24.78
N ASN A 37 -6.91 -9.13 -25.71
CA ASN A 37 -8.28 -9.60 -25.96
C ASN A 37 -8.75 -10.63 -24.92
N THR A 38 -7.82 -11.39 -24.32
CA THR A 38 -8.13 -12.39 -23.31
C THR A 38 -7.18 -12.31 -22.11
N PRO A 39 -7.59 -12.81 -20.94
CA PRO A 39 -6.71 -12.93 -19.77
C PRO A 39 -5.43 -13.73 -20.04
N GLU A 40 -5.47 -14.75 -20.90
CA GLU A 40 -4.31 -15.57 -21.26
C GLU A 40 -3.28 -14.79 -22.08
N ASP A 41 -3.74 -13.93 -22.99
CA ASP A 41 -2.85 -13.04 -23.76
C ASP A 41 -2.17 -12.02 -22.83
N ALA A 42 -2.90 -11.51 -21.83
CA ALA A 42 -2.37 -10.62 -20.81
C ALA A 42 -1.30 -11.31 -19.94
N ILE A 43 -1.50 -12.57 -19.53
CA ILE A 43 -0.49 -13.36 -18.81
C ILE A 43 0.78 -13.52 -19.64
N LYS A 44 0.66 -13.91 -20.92
CA LYS A 44 1.82 -14.04 -21.81
C LYS A 44 2.59 -12.74 -21.94
N PHE A 45 1.87 -11.62 -22.11
CA PHE A 45 2.48 -10.30 -22.16
C PHE A 45 3.24 -9.96 -20.87
N LEU A 46 2.69 -10.28 -19.69
CA LEU A 46 3.36 -10.05 -18.41
C LEU A 46 4.61 -10.93 -18.26
N ILE A 47 4.55 -12.20 -18.68
CA ILE A 47 5.71 -13.10 -18.69
C ILE A 47 6.82 -12.56 -19.60
N ASP A 48 6.48 -12.04 -20.77
CA ASP A 48 7.43 -11.40 -21.69
C ASP A 48 8.08 -10.14 -21.09
N LEU A 49 7.34 -9.42 -20.23
CA LEU A 49 7.88 -8.30 -19.44
C LEU A 49 8.75 -8.76 -18.24
N GLY A 50 8.83 -10.07 -17.99
CA GLY A 50 9.69 -10.68 -16.98
C GLY A 50 9.02 -10.92 -15.62
N TYR A 51 7.68 -10.89 -15.57
CA TYR A 51 6.90 -11.34 -14.41
C TYR A 51 7.00 -12.86 -14.26
N GLY A 52 6.93 -13.36 -13.01
CA GLY A 52 6.82 -14.79 -12.74
C GLY A 52 7.98 -15.63 -13.25
N LYS A 53 9.23 -15.17 -13.11
CA LYS A 53 10.42 -15.92 -13.55
C LYS A 53 10.39 -17.34 -12.94
N GLY A 54 10.23 -18.36 -13.78
CA GLY A 54 10.16 -19.76 -13.37
C GLY A 54 8.73 -20.34 -13.25
N ALA A 55 7.71 -19.54 -13.52
CA ALA A 55 6.33 -20.00 -13.57
C ALA A 55 5.97 -20.50 -14.98
N GLU A 56 6.38 -21.73 -15.28
CA GLU A 56 5.84 -22.45 -16.42
C GLU A 56 4.38 -22.82 -16.10
N GLU A 57 3.44 -22.41 -16.97
CA GLU A 57 2.00 -22.74 -16.90
C GLU A 57 1.19 -22.11 -15.74
N ILE A 58 1.12 -20.76 -15.66
CA ILE A 58 0.10 -20.08 -14.84
C ILE A 58 -1.21 -19.96 -15.61
N GLU A 59 -2.29 -20.53 -15.08
CA GLU A 59 -3.65 -20.26 -15.57
C GLU A 59 -4.04 -18.81 -15.28
N ALA A 60 -4.81 -18.17 -16.17
CA ALA A 60 -5.18 -16.77 -15.99
C ALA A 60 -5.99 -16.48 -14.71
N LYS A 61 -6.71 -17.49 -14.18
CA LYS A 61 -7.41 -17.41 -12.90
C LYS A 61 -6.46 -17.27 -11.70
N ASP A 62 -5.22 -17.75 -11.84
CA ASP A 62 -4.19 -17.80 -10.80
C ASP A 62 -3.18 -16.63 -10.94
N PHE A 63 -3.56 -15.56 -11.64
CA PHE A 63 -2.68 -14.41 -11.88
C PHE A 63 -2.17 -13.74 -10.59
N GLU A 64 -2.89 -13.86 -9.46
CA GLU A 64 -2.42 -13.33 -8.16
C GLU A 64 -1.12 -14.01 -7.71
N ARG A 65 -0.88 -15.27 -8.08
CA ARG A 65 0.39 -15.95 -7.83
C ARG A 65 1.52 -15.29 -8.62
N LEU A 66 1.29 -14.97 -9.90
CA LEU A 66 2.24 -14.24 -10.74
C LEU A 66 2.64 -12.90 -10.09
N LEU A 67 1.66 -12.16 -9.57
CA LEU A 67 1.88 -10.88 -8.90
C LEU A 67 2.63 -11.05 -7.58
N SER A 68 2.30 -12.09 -6.82
CA SER A 68 2.95 -12.44 -5.54
C SER A 68 4.43 -12.80 -5.72
N GLU A 69 4.74 -13.59 -6.77
CA GLU A 69 6.12 -13.94 -7.12
C GLU A 69 6.92 -12.70 -7.60
N GLU A 70 6.30 -11.80 -8.35
CA GLU A 70 6.96 -10.57 -8.80
C GLU A 70 7.25 -9.60 -7.63
N ILE A 71 6.32 -9.43 -6.68
CA ILE A 71 6.58 -8.59 -5.49
C ILE A 71 7.67 -9.20 -4.60
N LYS A 72 7.69 -10.53 -4.43
CA LYS A 72 8.76 -11.23 -3.71
C LYS A 72 10.11 -10.97 -4.34
N LYS A 73 10.23 -11.18 -5.66
CA LYS A 73 11.45 -10.90 -6.43
C LYS A 73 11.95 -9.46 -6.27
N VAL A 74 11.03 -8.49 -6.20
CA VAL A 74 11.38 -7.08 -5.95
C VAL A 74 11.98 -6.89 -4.56
N TYR A 75 11.34 -7.43 -3.53
CA TYR A 75 11.84 -7.32 -2.16
C TYR A 75 13.16 -8.08 -1.95
N ASP A 76 13.31 -9.27 -2.52
CA ASP A 76 14.57 -10.04 -2.49
C ASP A 76 15.71 -9.26 -3.16
N PHE A 77 15.44 -8.66 -4.31
CA PHE A 77 16.41 -7.80 -4.99
C PHE A 77 16.83 -6.62 -4.13
N ILE A 78 15.86 -5.90 -3.54
CA ILE A 78 16.13 -4.73 -2.71
C ILE A 78 16.88 -5.11 -1.43
N LYS A 79 16.48 -6.19 -0.73
CA LYS A 79 17.19 -6.73 0.44
C LYS A 79 18.64 -7.09 0.07
N GLY A 80 18.84 -7.76 -1.06
CA GLY A 80 20.18 -8.16 -1.52
C GLY A 80 21.14 -7.02 -1.88
N ILE A 81 20.65 -5.79 -2.10
CA ILE A 81 21.50 -4.63 -2.43
C ILE A 81 21.48 -3.52 -1.36
N ALA A 82 20.49 -3.50 -0.47
CA ALA A 82 20.33 -2.43 0.51
C ALA A 82 21.41 -2.52 1.60
N PRO A 83 22.19 -1.46 1.86
CA PRO A 83 23.19 -1.46 2.93
C PRO A 83 22.59 -1.65 4.33
N ASN A 84 21.32 -1.27 4.52
CA ASN A 84 20.59 -1.43 5.77
C ASN A 84 19.10 -1.64 5.48
N GLU A 85 18.69 -2.90 5.49
CA GLU A 85 17.30 -3.32 5.25
C GLU A 85 16.32 -2.75 6.28
N ALA A 86 16.75 -2.55 7.53
CA ALA A 86 15.88 -2.04 8.59
C ALA A 86 15.33 -0.64 8.29
N LYS A 87 16.01 0.14 7.43
CA LYS A 87 15.51 1.44 6.96
C LYS A 87 14.37 1.33 5.94
N LEU A 88 14.07 0.13 5.45
CA LEU A 88 12.99 -0.17 4.51
C LEU A 88 11.87 -1.00 5.15
N TYR A 89 11.92 -1.30 6.46
CA TYR A 89 10.89 -2.09 7.13
C TYR A 89 9.50 -1.44 7.08
N ALA A 90 9.41 -0.11 7.00
CA ALA A 90 8.15 0.59 6.76
C ALA A 90 7.38 0.07 5.53
N PHE A 91 8.07 -0.49 4.52
CA PHE A 91 7.43 -1.09 3.34
C PHE A 91 7.01 -2.55 3.55
N LEU A 92 7.62 -3.25 4.52
CA LEU A 92 7.35 -4.66 4.81
C LEU A 92 6.21 -4.86 5.81
N TYR A 93 6.01 -3.93 6.75
CA TYR A 93 4.94 -4.05 7.74
C TYR A 93 3.52 -4.25 7.17
N PRO A 94 3.11 -3.62 6.05
CA PRO A 94 1.82 -3.92 5.44
C PRO A 94 1.58 -5.43 5.19
N TYR A 95 2.64 -6.19 4.87
CA TYR A 95 2.57 -7.63 4.64
C TYR A 95 2.47 -8.41 5.96
N ASP A 96 3.25 -8.02 6.98
CA ASP A 96 3.14 -8.62 8.32
C ASP A 96 1.73 -8.42 8.90
N TYR A 97 1.19 -7.21 8.81
CA TYR A 97 -0.16 -6.89 9.30
C TYR A 97 -1.27 -7.49 8.43
N HIS A 98 -1.04 -7.71 7.12
CA HIS A 98 -1.94 -8.53 6.30
C HIS A 98 -2.00 -9.96 6.81
N ASN A 99 -0.85 -10.60 7.04
CA ASN A 99 -0.79 -11.96 7.57
C ASN A 99 -1.41 -12.05 8.97
N LEU A 100 -1.18 -11.08 9.86
CA LEU A 100 -1.88 -10.99 11.15
C LEU A 100 -3.41 -10.94 10.98
N LYS A 101 -3.92 -10.12 10.06
CA LYS A 101 -5.37 -10.04 9.77
C LYS A 101 -5.93 -11.37 9.30
N VAL A 102 -5.24 -12.04 8.36
CA VAL A 102 -5.64 -13.35 7.83
C VAL A 102 -5.67 -14.40 8.94
N LEU A 103 -4.59 -14.49 9.72
CA LEU A 103 -4.48 -15.50 10.78
C LEU A 103 -5.50 -15.30 11.90
N MET A 104 -5.73 -14.06 12.33
CA MET A 104 -6.75 -13.79 13.36
C MET A 104 -8.18 -14.04 12.84
N LYS A 105 -8.47 -13.70 11.58
CA LYS A 105 -9.76 -14.02 10.95
C LYS A 105 -9.98 -15.52 10.85
N ALA A 106 -8.96 -16.26 10.42
CA ALA A 106 -9.00 -17.71 10.32
C ALA A 106 -9.23 -18.37 11.68
N GLU A 107 -8.57 -17.88 12.74
CA GLU A 107 -8.77 -18.37 14.11
C GLU A 107 -10.23 -18.16 14.57
N PHE A 108 -10.79 -16.97 14.39
CA PHE A 108 -12.14 -16.66 14.86
C PHE A 108 -13.27 -17.21 14.00
N LEU A 109 -13.03 -17.38 12.69
CA LEU A 109 -14.02 -17.86 11.73
C LEU A 109 -13.89 -19.36 11.43
N GLU A 110 -12.93 -20.03 12.08
CA GLU A 110 -12.61 -21.45 11.86
C GLU A 110 -12.38 -21.80 10.37
N SER A 111 -11.64 -20.94 9.67
CA SER A 111 -11.35 -21.08 8.24
C SER A 111 -9.88 -21.37 7.96
N ASP A 112 -9.57 -21.88 6.78
CA ASP A 112 -8.19 -22.09 6.33
C ASP A 112 -7.51 -20.74 5.97
N PRO A 113 -6.40 -20.35 6.63
CA PRO A 113 -5.69 -19.12 6.30
C PRO A 113 -4.81 -19.24 5.04
N GLU A 114 -4.32 -20.44 4.71
CA GLU A 114 -3.25 -20.68 3.74
C GLU A 114 -3.47 -19.99 2.38
N PRO A 115 -4.66 -20.02 1.77
CA PRO A 115 -4.89 -19.39 0.46
C PRO A 115 -4.70 -17.87 0.44
N TYR A 116 -4.65 -17.23 1.61
CA TYR A 116 -4.61 -15.77 1.77
C TYR A 116 -3.32 -15.26 2.41
N LEU A 117 -2.45 -16.16 2.85
CA LEU A 117 -1.15 -15.80 3.42
C LEU A 117 -0.20 -15.33 2.32
N ILE A 118 0.70 -14.43 2.70
CA ILE A 118 1.78 -13.96 1.86
C ILE A 118 3.08 -14.48 2.46
N ASP A 119 3.70 -15.44 1.78
CA ASP A 119 4.96 -16.05 2.18
C ASP A 119 6.18 -15.21 1.76
N ASP A 120 7.28 -15.37 2.49
CA ASP A 120 8.61 -14.80 2.17
C ASP A 120 8.67 -13.27 2.00
N ILE A 121 7.62 -12.54 2.42
CA ILE A 121 7.55 -11.09 2.41
C ILE A 121 7.05 -10.62 3.77
N GLY A 122 7.81 -9.73 4.39
CA GLY A 122 7.56 -9.26 5.74
C GLY A 122 8.85 -9.05 6.50
N THR A 123 8.70 -8.63 7.75
CA THR A 123 9.79 -8.57 8.74
C THR A 123 9.88 -9.86 9.57
N ILE A 124 8.81 -10.66 9.61
CA ILE A 124 8.74 -11.95 10.30
C ILE A 124 8.28 -13.01 9.30
N ASP A 125 8.86 -14.21 9.36
CA ASP A 125 8.39 -15.33 8.55
C ASP A 125 6.95 -15.70 8.94
N VAL A 126 6.10 -16.00 7.97
CA VAL A 126 4.69 -16.25 8.24
C VAL A 126 4.47 -17.53 9.05
N ASN A 127 5.33 -18.55 8.91
CA ASN A 127 5.24 -19.76 9.73
C ASN A 127 5.62 -19.46 11.18
N GLU A 128 6.62 -18.61 11.40
CA GLU A 128 6.95 -18.12 12.74
C GLU A 128 5.78 -17.32 13.33
N LEU A 129 5.14 -16.46 12.54
CA LEU A 129 3.98 -15.68 12.95
C LEU A 129 2.80 -16.59 13.36
N GLN A 130 2.55 -17.67 12.60
CA GLN A 130 1.56 -18.70 12.92
C GLN A 130 1.85 -19.37 14.27
N ILE A 131 3.10 -19.75 14.51
CA ILE A 131 3.53 -20.37 15.78
C ILE A 131 3.33 -19.38 16.94
N MET A 132 3.78 -18.13 16.80
CA MET A 132 3.64 -17.09 17.82
C MET A 132 2.18 -16.86 18.22
N LEU A 133 1.27 -16.79 17.24
CA LEU A 133 -0.16 -16.64 17.49
C LEU A 133 -0.74 -17.88 18.16
N ARG A 134 -0.52 -19.08 17.61
CA ARG A 134 -1.06 -20.33 18.16
C ARG A 134 -0.63 -20.58 19.60
N GLU A 135 0.63 -20.32 19.91
CA GLU A 135 1.20 -20.55 21.25
C GLU A 135 0.99 -19.37 22.21
N ARG A 136 0.41 -18.26 21.72
CA ARG A 136 0.29 -16.98 22.44
C ARG A 136 1.64 -16.51 23.02
N ASN A 137 2.71 -16.81 22.28
CA ASN A 137 4.09 -16.43 22.61
C ASN A 137 4.57 -15.40 21.59
N PHE A 138 4.49 -14.12 21.97
CA PHE A 138 4.77 -13.00 21.08
C PHE A 138 6.24 -12.57 21.06
N VAL A 139 7.17 -13.44 21.49
CA VAL A 139 8.60 -13.16 21.38
C VAL A 139 8.97 -13.05 19.90
N GLY A 140 9.58 -11.93 19.51
CA GLY A 140 9.94 -11.63 18.11
C GLY A 140 8.99 -10.65 17.42
N MET A 141 7.76 -10.50 17.92
CA MET A 141 6.86 -9.43 17.47
C MET A 141 7.34 -8.06 17.99
N THR A 142 7.01 -7.00 17.24
CA THR A 142 7.11 -5.64 17.78
C THR A 142 6.07 -5.41 18.87
N ASP A 143 6.29 -4.40 19.71
CA ASP A 143 5.29 -4.02 20.73
C ASP A 143 3.94 -3.65 20.11
N ASN A 144 3.92 -3.00 18.93
CA ASN A 144 2.67 -2.66 18.26
C ASN A 144 1.95 -3.90 17.73
N MET A 145 2.66 -4.87 17.13
CA MET A 145 2.06 -6.14 16.69
C MET A 145 1.42 -6.88 17.86
N LYS A 146 2.17 -7.04 18.96
CA LYS A 146 1.68 -7.68 20.18
C LYS A 146 0.45 -6.96 20.73
N ASN A 147 0.50 -5.64 20.86
CA ASN A 147 -0.63 -4.86 21.37
C ASN A 147 -1.84 -4.94 20.43
N GLY A 148 -1.64 -4.94 19.11
CA GLY A 148 -2.68 -5.15 18.12
C GLY A 148 -3.37 -6.50 18.25
N VAL A 149 -2.60 -7.59 18.40
CA VAL A 149 -3.16 -8.93 18.62
C VAL A 149 -3.98 -8.97 19.90
N LEU A 150 -3.47 -8.43 21.01
CA LEU A 150 -4.17 -8.40 22.29
C LEU A 150 -5.47 -7.57 22.23
N GLU A 151 -5.44 -6.41 21.58
CA GLU A 151 -6.62 -5.55 21.40
C GLU A 151 -7.67 -6.22 20.51
N VAL A 152 -7.25 -6.87 19.42
CA VAL A 152 -8.17 -7.65 18.56
C VAL A 152 -8.84 -8.76 19.34
N VAL A 153 -8.10 -9.54 20.13
CA VAL A 153 -8.66 -10.63 20.94
C VAL A 153 -9.69 -10.10 21.95
N ASP A 154 -9.37 -9.01 22.65
CA ASP A 154 -10.28 -8.42 23.64
C ASP A 154 -11.55 -7.84 23.01
N VAL A 155 -11.41 -7.04 21.95
CA VAL A 155 -12.54 -6.37 21.30
C VAL A 155 -13.43 -7.37 20.58
N TYR A 156 -12.86 -8.29 19.81
CA TYR A 156 -13.63 -9.30 19.08
C TYR A 156 -14.43 -10.19 20.05
N SER A 157 -13.84 -10.60 21.18
CA SER A 157 -14.55 -11.40 22.20
C SER A 157 -15.78 -10.71 22.79
N ARG A 158 -15.85 -9.37 22.71
CA ARG A 158 -16.98 -8.58 23.20
C ARG A 158 -18.02 -8.27 22.12
N THR A 159 -17.60 -8.14 20.87
CA THR A 159 -18.46 -7.67 19.76
C THR A 159 -18.88 -8.77 18.79
N ASN A 160 -18.06 -9.81 18.63
CA ASN A 160 -18.12 -10.80 17.55
C ASN A 160 -18.19 -10.17 16.14
N ASP A 161 -17.61 -8.97 15.96
CA ASP A 161 -17.60 -8.26 14.69
C ASP A 161 -16.24 -8.40 14.00
N PRO A 162 -16.13 -9.15 12.88
CA PRO A 162 -14.86 -9.30 12.16
C PRO A 162 -14.25 -8.00 11.62
N GLN A 163 -15.05 -6.93 11.47
CA GLN A 163 -14.56 -5.64 10.97
C GLN A 163 -13.58 -4.98 11.95
N VAL A 164 -13.66 -5.32 13.24
CA VAL A 164 -12.75 -4.77 14.25
C VAL A 164 -11.31 -5.22 14.01
N ILE A 165 -11.11 -6.39 13.40
CA ILE A 165 -9.79 -6.97 13.11
C ILE A 165 -9.06 -6.05 12.13
N ASP A 166 -9.72 -5.70 11.02
CA ASP A 166 -9.13 -4.80 10.01
C ASP A 166 -8.85 -3.42 10.60
N LEU A 167 -9.82 -2.85 11.32
CA LEU A 167 -9.70 -1.51 11.90
C LEU A 167 -8.52 -1.40 12.87
N ILE A 168 -8.40 -2.36 13.80
CA ILE A 168 -7.35 -2.34 14.81
C ILE A 168 -5.99 -2.57 14.15
N PHE A 169 -5.86 -3.59 13.30
CA PHE A 169 -4.56 -3.88 12.67
C PHE A 169 -4.12 -2.81 11.67
N ASP A 170 -5.03 -2.18 10.93
CA ASP A 170 -4.65 -1.07 10.05
C ASP A 170 -4.09 0.11 10.87
N LYS A 171 -4.73 0.44 12.01
CA LYS A 171 -4.22 1.47 12.94
C LYS A 171 -2.82 1.14 13.45
N TYR A 172 -2.59 -0.09 13.92
CA TYR A 172 -1.26 -0.50 14.39
C TYR A 172 -0.23 -0.60 13.26
N CYS A 173 -0.63 -1.00 12.04
CA CYS A 173 0.22 -1.03 10.87
C CYS A 173 0.80 0.35 10.58
N TYR A 174 -0.05 1.36 10.44
CA TYR A 174 0.42 2.72 10.15
C TYR A 174 1.22 3.33 11.31
N LYS A 175 0.89 2.98 12.56
CA LYS A 175 1.70 3.36 13.72
C LYS A 175 3.10 2.77 13.66
N GLU A 176 3.23 1.49 13.35
CA GLU A 176 4.52 0.80 13.20
C GLU A 176 5.33 1.38 12.03
N MET A 177 4.67 1.61 10.88
CA MET A 177 5.30 2.25 9.72
C MET A 177 5.87 3.62 10.08
N LYS A 178 5.14 4.41 10.86
CA LYS A 178 5.59 5.74 11.32
C LYS A 178 6.81 5.62 12.24
N GLU A 179 6.75 4.78 13.27
CA GLU A 179 7.87 4.59 14.20
C GLU A 179 9.12 4.06 13.48
N SER A 180 8.95 3.16 12.51
CA SER A 180 10.03 2.69 11.63
C SER A 180 10.60 3.80 10.76
N ALA A 181 9.74 4.59 10.11
CA ALA A 181 10.16 5.75 9.32
C ALA A 181 10.92 6.78 10.16
N GLU A 182 10.51 7.02 11.41
CA GLU A 182 11.20 7.91 12.34
C GLU A 182 12.63 7.44 12.64
N LYS A 183 12.81 6.14 12.90
CA LYS A 183 14.12 5.49 13.15
C LYS A 183 15.09 5.62 11.98
N THR A 184 14.61 5.77 10.75
CA THR A 184 15.49 5.96 9.57
C THR A 184 16.25 7.27 9.57
N ASN A 185 15.74 8.29 10.28
CA ASN A 185 16.20 9.69 10.20
C ASN A 185 16.23 10.28 8.78
N ASN A 186 15.47 9.71 7.84
CA ASN A 186 15.40 10.15 6.46
C ASN A 186 14.07 10.89 6.19
N SER A 187 14.14 12.13 5.69
CA SER A 187 12.95 12.96 5.45
C SER A 187 12.03 12.44 4.35
N TYR A 188 12.59 11.69 3.39
CA TYR A 188 11.83 11.12 2.29
C TYR A 188 10.96 9.94 2.79
N ILE A 189 11.55 9.02 3.56
CA ILE A 189 10.78 7.90 4.15
C ILE A 189 9.70 8.41 5.10
N LYS A 190 10.04 9.38 5.97
CA LYS A 190 9.06 10.03 6.87
C LYS A 190 7.94 10.71 6.10
N GLY A 191 8.28 11.44 5.03
CA GLY A 191 7.31 12.15 4.20
C GLY A 191 6.38 11.20 3.44
N TYR A 192 6.90 10.07 2.94
CA TYR A 192 6.11 9.02 2.31
C TYR A 192 5.07 8.44 3.29
N VAL A 193 5.50 7.99 4.46
CA VAL A 193 4.58 7.41 5.46
C VAL A 193 3.55 8.44 5.93
N SER A 194 3.95 9.70 6.13
CA SER A 194 3.00 10.76 6.49
C SER A 194 1.94 10.97 5.40
N LEU A 195 2.34 10.95 4.12
CA LEU A 195 1.40 11.08 3.00
C LEU A 195 0.48 9.88 2.86
N LEU A 196 0.97 8.66 3.11
CA LEU A 196 0.12 7.47 3.19
C LEU A 196 -0.95 7.63 4.27
N ILE A 197 -0.58 8.10 5.46
CA ILE A 197 -1.50 8.34 6.57
C ILE A 197 -2.52 9.44 6.22
N ASP A 198 -2.07 10.54 5.62
CA ASP A 198 -2.96 11.62 5.19
C ASP A 198 -3.98 11.14 4.14
N THR A 199 -3.55 10.35 3.15
CA THR A 199 -4.44 9.82 2.10
C THR A 199 -5.41 8.77 2.62
N ILE A 200 -5.01 7.89 3.56
CA ILE A 200 -5.95 6.93 4.16
C ILE A 200 -6.98 7.66 5.03
N ASN A 201 -6.57 8.64 5.84
CA ASN A 201 -7.48 9.45 6.64
C ASN A 201 -8.47 10.22 5.75
N LEU A 202 -8.01 10.79 4.64
CA LEU A 202 -8.89 11.47 3.67
C LEU A 202 -9.92 10.51 3.07
N LYS A 203 -9.51 9.32 2.64
CA LYS A 203 -10.44 8.31 2.11
C LYS A 203 -11.44 7.85 3.17
N THR A 204 -10.99 7.62 4.40
CA THR A 204 -11.83 7.22 5.53
C THR A 204 -12.84 8.32 5.89
N PHE A 205 -12.40 9.58 5.94
CA PHE A 205 -13.26 10.74 6.16
C PHE A 205 -14.44 10.78 5.17
N VAL A 206 -14.15 10.69 3.87
CA VAL A 206 -15.18 10.74 2.83
C VAL A 206 -16.11 9.52 2.94
N ARG A 207 -15.56 8.31 3.12
CA ARG A 207 -16.37 7.09 3.26
C ARG A 207 -17.35 7.17 4.44
N LEU A 208 -16.89 7.64 5.60
CA LEU A 208 -17.74 7.75 6.79
C LEU A 208 -18.85 8.79 6.62
N ARG A 209 -18.56 9.92 5.96
CA ARG A 209 -19.58 10.91 5.62
C ARG A 209 -20.66 10.35 4.70
N GLU A 210 -20.29 9.60 3.66
CA GLU A 210 -21.26 8.94 2.78
C GLU A 210 -22.09 7.86 3.52
N MET A 211 -21.48 7.18 4.48
CA MET A 211 -22.16 6.25 5.39
C MET A 211 -23.00 6.96 6.46
N LYS A 212 -23.07 8.30 6.45
CA LYS A 212 -23.78 9.12 7.43
C LYS A 212 -23.33 8.88 8.87
N LYS A 213 -22.07 8.48 9.06
CA LYS A 213 -21.43 8.39 10.37
C LYS A 213 -21.03 9.80 10.81
N ASN A 214 -21.04 10.02 12.11
CA ASN A 214 -20.68 11.28 12.75
C ASN A 214 -19.15 11.42 12.91
N TRP A 215 -18.71 12.64 13.21
CA TRP A 215 -17.28 12.95 13.35
C TRP A 215 -16.63 12.20 14.53
N ASP A 216 -17.38 11.86 15.59
CA ASP A 216 -16.86 11.08 16.73
C ASP A 216 -16.50 9.65 16.33
N PHE A 217 -17.17 9.05 15.35
CA PHE A 217 -16.73 7.78 14.78
C PHE A 217 -15.44 7.96 13.98
N PHE A 218 -15.31 9.03 13.21
CA PHE A 218 -14.06 9.34 12.50
C PHE A 218 -12.88 9.49 13.48
N SER A 219 -13.06 10.19 14.60
CA SER A 219 -12.04 10.32 15.65
C SER A 219 -11.56 8.98 16.21
N GLN A 220 -12.43 7.97 16.29
CA GLN A 220 -12.05 6.63 16.76
C GLN A 220 -11.18 5.86 15.77
N VAL A 221 -11.36 6.12 14.46
CA VAL A 221 -10.65 5.43 13.39
C VAL A 221 -9.55 6.27 12.75
N PHE A 222 -9.35 7.51 13.23
CA PHE A 222 -8.30 8.41 12.75
C PHE A 222 -6.93 7.83 13.08
N ILE A 223 -6.02 7.93 12.11
CA ILE A 223 -4.65 7.46 12.24
C ILE A 223 -3.72 8.65 12.43
N ASP A 224 -3.03 8.71 13.56
CA ASP A 224 -2.03 9.74 13.84
C ASP A 224 -0.76 9.57 13.00
N GLY A 225 -0.06 10.67 12.75
CA GLY A 225 1.27 10.68 12.11
C GLY A 225 1.31 11.19 10.68
N GLY A 226 0.16 11.54 10.11
CA GLY A 226 0.08 12.38 8.93
C GLY A 226 0.46 13.84 9.20
N LYS A 227 0.51 14.66 8.15
CA LYS A 227 0.69 16.11 8.28
C LYS A 227 -0.63 16.82 8.58
N ILE A 228 -1.76 16.23 8.20
CA ILE A 228 -3.08 16.79 8.43
C ILE A 228 -3.55 16.40 9.83
N GLN A 229 -3.79 17.41 10.66
CA GLN A 229 -4.28 17.20 12.02
C GLN A 229 -5.75 16.76 11.99
N GLU A 230 -6.13 15.84 12.89
CA GLU A 230 -7.51 15.37 13.08
C GLU A 230 -8.51 16.54 13.16
N LYS A 231 -8.15 17.59 13.92
CA LYS A 231 -8.97 18.78 14.11
C LYS A 231 -9.40 19.41 12.78
N LEU A 232 -8.55 19.38 11.75
CA LEU A 232 -8.89 19.93 10.43
C LEU A 232 -10.02 19.13 9.78
N PHE A 233 -10.01 17.80 9.87
CA PHE A 233 -11.10 16.96 9.39
C PHE A 233 -12.37 17.20 10.20
N VAL A 234 -12.29 17.17 11.53
CA VAL A 234 -13.46 17.34 12.42
C VAL A 234 -14.14 18.70 12.22
N THR A 235 -13.37 19.78 12.12
CA THR A 235 -13.94 21.13 11.90
C THR A 235 -14.54 21.33 10.51
N ASN A 236 -14.22 20.48 9.54
CA ASN A 236 -14.76 20.53 8.17
C ASN A 236 -15.65 19.33 7.86
N TYR A 237 -16.10 18.59 8.88
CA TYR A 237 -16.80 17.31 8.69
C TYR A 237 -18.12 17.47 7.93
N ASP A 238 -18.88 18.53 8.21
CA ASP A 238 -20.16 18.80 7.57
C ASP A 238 -20.03 19.76 6.36
N GLU A 239 -18.84 20.29 6.09
CA GLU A 239 -18.61 21.24 5.01
C GLU A 239 -18.64 20.56 3.63
N PRO A 240 -19.07 21.25 2.56
CA PRO A 240 -18.96 20.73 1.20
C PRO A 240 -17.52 20.34 0.86
N TYR A 241 -17.36 19.27 0.08
CA TYR A 241 -16.05 18.74 -0.31
C TYR A 241 -15.15 19.78 -0.99
N GLU A 242 -15.73 20.69 -1.78
CA GLU A 242 -14.98 21.78 -2.43
C GLU A 242 -14.38 22.76 -1.43
N GLN A 243 -15.13 23.11 -0.38
CA GLN A 243 -14.64 24.02 0.65
C GLN A 243 -13.55 23.36 1.49
N PHE A 244 -13.73 22.08 1.82
CA PHE A 244 -12.68 21.33 2.51
C PHE A 244 -11.43 21.18 1.63
N ALA A 245 -11.58 21.00 0.32
CA ALA A 245 -10.46 20.91 -0.62
C ALA A 245 -9.55 22.15 -0.59
N GLU A 246 -10.08 23.36 -0.37
CA GLU A 246 -9.25 24.57 -0.21
C GLU A 246 -8.32 24.49 1.00
N ARG A 247 -8.78 23.87 2.10
CA ARG A 247 -7.97 23.64 3.30
C ARG A 247 -6.86 22.61 3.09
N LEU A 248 -6.98 21.78 2.06
CA LEU A 248 -6.03 20.73 1.72
C LEU A 248 -4.91 21.17 0.75
N ILE A 249 -4.91 22.43 0.31
CA ILE A 249 -3.87 22.99 -0.58
C ILE A 249 -2.46 22.82 0.00
N PRO A 250 -2.16 23.17 1.27
CA PRO A 250 -0.81 23.05 1.84
C PRO A 250 -0.29 21.61 1.91
N TYR A 251 -1.19 20.64 1.82
CA TYR A 251 -0.89 19.20 1.95
C TYR A 251 -0.83 18.49 0.60
N GLY A 252 -1.11 19.17 -0.51
CA GLY A 252 -1.11 18.58 -1.85
C GLY A 252 -2.27 17.62 -2.12
N LEU A 253 -3.35 17.68 -1.33
CA LEU A 253 -4.53 16.80 -1.46
C LEU A 253 -5.81 17.56 -1.87
N SER A 254 -5.70 18.86 -2.16
CA SER A 254 -6.81 19.68 -2.63
C SER A 254 -7.48 19.11 -3.88
N ARG A 255 -6.69 18.74 -4.89
CA ARG A 255 -7.19 18.16 -6.15
C ARG A 255 -7.97 16.87 -5.91
N ALA A 256 -7.40 15.96 -5.10
CA ALA A 256 -8.02 14.69 -4.76
C ALA A 256 -9.40 14.89 -4.10
N MET A 257 -9.51 15.84 -3.16
CA MET A 257 -10.77 16.13 -2.49
C MET A 257 -11.78 16.85 -3.41
N ALA A 258 -11.34 17.84 -4.20
CA ALA A 258 -12.25 18.58 -5.08
C ALA A 258 -12.81 17.70 -6.21
N GLU A 259 -11.94 17.09 -7.01
CA GLU A 259 -12.35 16.25 -8.15
C GLU A 259 -12.99 14.94 -7.64
N GLY A 260 -12.42 14.33 -6.60
CA GLY A 260 -12.97 13.11 -6.00
C GLY A 260 -14.33 13.33 -5.36
N GLY A 261 -14.51 14.46 -4.66
CA GLY A 261 -15.79 14.85 -4.07
C GLY A 261 -16.87 15.14 -5.12
N SER A 262 -16.53 15.85 -6.21
CA SER A 262 -17.48 16.10 -7.30
C SER A 262 -17.89 14.79 -7.98
N ALA A 263 -16.93 13.95 -8.36
CA ALA A 263 -17.20 12.67 -9.00
C ALA A 263 -18.03 11.74 -8.10
N LEU A 264 -17.78 11.75 -6.80
CA LEU A 264 -18.58 10.99 -5.83
C LEU A 264 -20.02 11.46 -5.78
N ARG A 265 -20.29 12.78 -5.77
CA ARG A 265 -21.67 13.30 -5.82
C ARG A 265 -22.38 12.96 -7.13
N GLU A 266 -21.66 12.99 -8.25
CA GLU A 266 -22.24 12.73 -9.58
C GLU A 266 -22.50 11.24 -9.83
N THR A 267 -21.63 10.36 -9.32
CA THR A 267 -21.62 8.94 -9.71
C THR A 267 -21.81 7.96 -8.56
N GLY A 268 -21.70 8.41 -7.31
CA GLY A 268 -21.68 7.56 -6.11
C GLY A 268 -20.41 6.71 -5.95
N LYS A 269 -19.38 6.94 -6.77
CA LYS A 269 -18.16 6.11 -6.80
C LYS A 269 -16.96 6.85 -6.21
N PHE A 270 -16.16 6.14 -5.41
CA PHE A 270 -14.93 6.65 -4.79
C PHE A 270 -13.70 6.60 -5.71
N THR A 271 -13.82 5.99 -6.89
CA THR A 271 -12.70 5.67 -7.78
C THR A 271 -11.78 6.87 -8.07
N VAL A 272 -12.36 8.05 -8.32
CA VAL A 272 -11.60 9.26 -8.65
C VAL A 272 -10.79 9.76 -7.44
N LEU A 273 -11.41 9.79 -6.26
CA LEU A 273 -10.73 10.14 -5.00
C LEU A 273 -9.55 9.19 -4.73
N GLU A 274 -9.80 7.89 -4.83
CA GLU A 274 -8.79 6.86 -4.58
C GLU A 274 -7.62 6.96 -5.56
N LYS A 275 -7.94 7.13 -6.85
CA LYS A 275 -6.94 7.34 -7.90
C LYS A 275 -6.09 8.58 -7.63
N LEU A 276 -6.71 9.73 -7.37
CA LEU A 276 -5.96 10.97 -7.16
C LEU A 276 -5.11 10.95 -5.88
N CYS A 277 -5.54 10.23 -4.84
CA CYS A 277 -4.70 9.97 -3.67
C CYS A 277 -3.47 9.10 -4.02
N ASP A 278 -3.68 8.03 -4.79
CA ASP A 278 -2.60 7.17 -5.29
C ASP A 278 -1.63 7.97 -6.22
N ASP A 279 -2.16 8.86 -7.06
CA ASP A 279 -1.36 9.73 -7.94
C ASP A 279 -0.51 10.72 -7.14
N SER A 280 -1.02 11.28 -6.03
CA SER A 280 -0.21 12.11 -5.12
C SER A 280 0.97 11.34 -4.51
N ILE A 281 0.78 10.06 -4.18
CA ILE A 281 1.87 9.19 -3.71
C ILE A 281 2.87 8.93 -4.84
N MET A 282 2.40 8.71 -6.07
CA MET A 282 3.26 8.52 -7.23
C MET A 282 4.09 9.78 -7.57
N HIS A 283 3.49 10.97 -7.48
CA HIS A 283 4.22 12.23 -7.62
C HIS A 283 5.31 12.39 -6.55
N TYR A 284 5.00 11.99 -5.31
CA TYR A 284 6.00 11.94 -4.24
C TYR A 284 7.14 10.98 -4.60
N ALA A 285 6.82 9.78 -5.09
CA ALA A 285 7.79 8.79 -5.53
C ALA A 285 8.74 9.37 -6.59
N LYS A 286 8.18 10.02 -7.63
CA LYS A 286 8.92 10.64 -8.75
C LYS A 286 9.93 11.71 -8.30
N SER A 287 9.74 12.35 -7.15
CA SER A 287 10.72 13.33 -6.64
C SER A 287 12.10 12.72 -6.35
N ALA A 288 12.17 11.41 -6.10
CA ALA A 288 13.44 10.70 -5.94
C ALA A 288 14.24 10.57 -7.24
N LYS A 289 13.66 10.84 -8.43
CA LYS A 289 14.40 10.84 -9.71
C LYS A 289 15.54 11.86 -9.72
N TYR A 290 15.46 12.91 -8.89
CA TYR A 290 16.49 13.94 -8.77
C TYR A 290 17.57 13.63 -7.71
N VAL A 291 17.41 12.53 -6.95
CA VAL A 291 18.39 12.10 -5.95
C VAL A 291 19.43 11.19 -6.61
N SER A 292 20.70 11.59 -6.54
CA SER A 292 21.81 10.87 -7.19
C SER A 292 22.10 9.51 -6.54
N PHE A 293 22.14 9.47 -5.21
CA PHE A 293 22.34 8.25 -4.44
C PHE A 293 21.76 8.43 -3.04
N GLY A 294 21.23 7.36 -2.47
CA GLY A 294 20.60 7.35 -1.16
C GLY A 294 19.61 6.20 -1.01
N ILE A 295 18.80 6.23 0.05
CA ILE A 295 17.71 5.26 0.24
C ILE A 295 16.48 5.61 -0.62
N GLU A 296 16.38 6.88 -1.03
CA GLU A 296 15.25 7.44 -1.77
C GLU A 296 14.99 6.75 -3.11
N PRO A 297 16.00 6.44 -3.96
CA PRO A 297 15.77 5.67 -5.18
C PRO A 297 15.23 4.27 -4.90
N LEU A 298 15.72 3.58 -3.86
CA LEU A 298 15.24 2.24 -3.48
C LEU A 298 13.77 2.30 -3.04
N ALA A 299 13.44 3.24 -2.16
CA ALA A 299 12.08 3.46 -1.69
C ALA A 299 11.13 3.84 -2.84
N ALA A 300 11.55 4.74 -3.73
CA ALA A 300 10.76 5.12 -4.90
C ALA A 300 10.50 3.94 -5.83
N TYR A 301 11.49 3.06 -6.01
CA TYR A 301 11.33 1.85 -6.81
C TYR A 301 10.33 0.86 -6.18
N LEU A 302 10.38 0.68 -4.85
CA LEU A 302 9.37 -0.14 -4.13
C LEU A 302 7.96 0.43 -4.34
N ILE A 303 7.77 1.75 -4.14
CA ILE A 303 6.49 2.43 -4.35
C ILE A 303 6.00 2.24 -5.79
N ALA A 304 6.91 2.41 -6.76
CA ALA A 304 6.62 2.25 -8.18
C ALA A 304 6.17 0.82 -8.51
N LYS A 305 6.89 -0.20 -8.02
CA LYS A 305 6.55 -1.61 -8.26
C LYS A 305 5.23 -2.01 -7.60
N GLU A 306 4.94 -1.54 -6.40
CA GLU A 306 3.64 -1.80 -5.75
C GLU A 306 2.47 -1.16 -6.53
N ALA A 307 2.65 0.07 -7.01
CA ALA A 307 1.64 0.74 -7.84
C ALA A 307 1.45 0.07 -9.21
N GLU A 308 2.55 -0.40 -9.80
CA GLU A 308 2.55 -1.19 -11.03
C GLU A 308 1.78 -2.51 -10.85
N ILE A 309 2.07 -3.27 -9.80
CA ILE A 309 1.38 -4.53 -9.50
C ILE A 309 -0.13 -4.28 -9.27
N ARG A 310 -0.49 -3.20 -8.57
CA ARG A 310 -1.89 -2.80 -8.41
C ARG A 310 -2.56 -2.49 -9.75
N THR A 311 -1.83 -1.83 -10.65
CA THR A 311 -2.30 -1.54 -12.01
C THR A 311 -2.54 -2.82 -12.80
N VAL A 312 -1.58 -3.76 -12.79
CA VAL A 312 -1.74 -5.06 -13.43
C VAL A 312 -2.92 -5.82 -12.85
N ARG A 313 -3.08 -5.85 -11.52
CA ARG A 313 -4.23 -6.48 -10.85
C ARG A 313 -5.57 -5.91 -11.32
N ILE A 314 -5.67 -4.59 -11.45
CA ILE A 314 -6.90 -3.93 -11.95
C ILE A 314 -7.23 -4.39 -13.37
N ILE A 315 -6.23 -4.44 -14.25
CA ILE A 315 -6.42 -4.84 -15.65
C ILE A 315 -6.80 -6.33 -15.73
N MET A 316 -6.04 -7.20 -15.06
CA MET A 316 -6.31 -8.65 -15.04
C MET A 316 -7.70 -8.97 -14.49
N THR A 317 -8.07 -8.35 -13.37
CA THR A 317 -9.41 -8.50 -12.77
C THR A 317 -10.50 -8.03 -13.74
N GLY A 318 -10.27 -6.90 -14.42
CA GLY A 318 -11.21 -6.38 -15.40
C GLY A 318 -11.37 -7.29 -16.62
N LEU A 319 -10.28 -7.86 -17.14
CA LEU A 319 -10.31 -8.82 -18.24
C LEU A 319 -11.04 -10.11 -17.84
N LEU A 320 -10.77 -10.67 -16.67
CA LEU A 320 -11.45 -11.86 -16.15
C LEU A 320 -12.95 -11.64 -15.95
N GLN A 321 -13.36 -10.42 -15.60
CA GLN A 321 -14.76 -10.02 -15.44
C GLN A 321 -15.43 -9.56 -16.74
N GLY A 322 -14.70 -9.51 -17.86
CA GLY A 322 -15.20 -9.00 -19.14
C GLY A 322 -15.57 -7.51 -19.11
N LEU A 323 -14.91 -6.71 -18.28
CA LEU A 323 -15.11 -5.26 -18.23
C LEU A 323 -14.63 -4.59 -19.52
N SER A 324 -15.31 -3.51 -19.91
CA SER A 324 -14.88 -2.75 -21.07
C SER A 324 -13.55 -2.03 -20.80
N ARG A 325 -12.77 -1.83 -21.86
CA ARG A 325 -11.52 -1.05 -21.82
C ARG A 325 -11.71 0.30 -21.15
N GLN A 326 -12.78 1.03 -21.48
CA GLN A 326 -13.08 2.34 -20.90
C GLN A 326 -13.21 2.27 -19.36
N MET A 327 -13.92 1.26 -18.85
CA MET A 327 -14.10 1.06 -17.41
C MET A 327 -12.79 0.70 -16.69
N MET A 328 -11.86 0.04 -17.38
CA MET A 328 -10.52 -0.26 -16.84
C MET A 328 -9.62 0.98 -16.86
N VAL A 329 -9.62 1.75 -17.96
CA VAL A 329 -8.85 3.00 -18.11
C VAL A 329 -9.22 4.03 -17.03
N GLU A 330 -10.50 4.18 -16.71
CA GLU A 330 -10.97 5.08 -15.65
C GLU A 330 -10.36 4.75 -14.27
N ARG A 331 -9.95 3.49 -14.06
CA ARG A 331 -9.34 3.00 -12.83
C ARG A 331 -7.81 3.00 -12.86
N LEU A 332 -7.17 3.32 -13.97
CA LEU A 332 -5.70 3.35 -14.05
C LEU A 332 -5.12 4.57 -13.33
N ARG A 333 -4.08 4.33 -12.52
CA ARG A 333 -3.29 5.34 -11.82
C ARG A 333 -2.15 5.83 -12.70
N GLU A 334 -1.50 6.92 -12.30
CA GLU A 334 -0.24 7.35 -12.90
C GLU A 334 0.86 6.28 -12.74
N THR A 335 1.62 6.07 -13.81
CA THR A 335 2.83 5.24 -13.79
C THR A 335 4.03 6.05 -13.29
N TYR A 336 5.04 5.37 -12.74
CA TYR A 336 6.28 6.01 -12.31
C TYR A 336 7.15 6.48 -13.48
N ALA A 337 7.25 5.65 -14.53
CA ALA A 337 8.10 5.86 -15.71
C ALA A 337 7.80 7.18 -16.40
#